data_AF-A0A125BEW2-F1
#
_entry.id   AF-A0A125BEW2-F1
#
_cell.length_a   1.000
_cell.length_b   1.000
_cell.length_c   1.000
_cell.angle_alpha   90.00
_cell.angle_beta   90.00
_cell.angle_gamma   90.00
#
_symmetry.space_group_name_H-M   'P 1'
#
loop_
_entity.id
_entity.type
_entity.pdbx_description
1 polymer ?
#
loop_
_entity_poly.entity_id
_entity_poly.type
_entity_poly.pdbx_seq_one_letter_code
_entity_poly.pdbx_strand_id
1 'polypeptide(L)'
;MSQCTSEIASIEALLLKHYEQEPFHNLYLFYGKKPIPYKYGGTCSDKTLSFIDEARSLGFKVYLHSGYIDGKEVHRLARVQIGKRTYFADIGNGWPAIKLYPEDEEILYSCFGMKFHTKINKNIISVFNTRNGIEHLQLVIDTRPRCENEIIKDIDKRFTSGINYPFSNSIRFSLIVNNKFLFLRGESLEIYSSDEYITLDGMRKDNLPSIIKDKFKFKSSLFEYLQS
;
A
#
# COMPACT_ATOMS: atom_id res chain seq x y z
N MET A 1 -29.18 -6.06 3.81
CA MET A 1 -28.31 -4.90 4.16
C MET A 1 -27.23 -5.28 5.18
N SER A 2 -27.52 -6.05 6.24
CA SER A 2 -26.50 -6.42 7.25
C SER A 2 -25.30 -7.22 6.70
N GLN A 3 -25.52 -8.14 5.75
CA GLN A 3 -24.45 -8.98 5.18
C GLN A 3 -23.41 -8.18 4.36
N CYS A 4 -23.84 -7.18 3.58
CA CYS A 4 -22.91 -6.33 2.83
C CYS A 4 -22.04 -5.49 3.78
N THR A 5 -22.62 -4.98 4.87
CA THR A 5 -21.86 -4.24 5.89
C THR A 5 -20.84 -5.13 6.58
N SER A 6 -21.16 -6.40 6.86
CA SER A 6 -20.20 -7.35 7.44
C SER A 6 -19.08 -7.75 6.48
N GLU A 7 -19.36 -7.88 5.18
CA GLU A 7 -18.32 -8.20 4.18
C GLU A 7 -17.33 -7.04 3.99
N ILE A 8 -17.83 -5.79 3.93
CA ILE A 8 -16.97 -4.59 3.90
C ILE A 8 -16.09 -4.53 5.15
N ALA A 9 -16.67 -4.70 6.34
CA ALA A 9 -15.90 -4.68 7.58
C ALA A 9 -14.82 -5.78 7.61
N SER A 10 -15.12 -6.97 7.09
CA SER A 10 -14.20 -8.11 7.06
C SER A 10 -13.00 -7.84 6.15
N ILE A 11 -13.22 -7.28 4.97
CA ILE A 11 -12.12 -6.99 4.04
C ILE A 11 -11.31 -5.75 4.47
N GLU A 12 -11.94 -4.75 5.09
CA GLU A 12 -11.22 -3.63 5.71
C GLU A 12 -10.37 -4.08 6.91
N ALA A 13 -10.87 -5.04 7.71
CA ALA A 13 -10.08 -5.66 8.77
C ALA A 13 -8.88 -6.44 8.19
N LEU A 14 -9.06 -7.13 7.06
CA LEU A 14 -7.96 -7.76 6.33
C LEU A 14 -6.94 -6.72 5.84
N LEU A 15 -7.39 -5.59 5.27
CA LEU A 15 -6.50 -4.50 4.87
C LEU A 15 -5.66 -3.99 6.04
N LEU A 16 -6.30 -3.71 7.18
CA LEU A 16 -5.60 -3.27 8.38
C LEU A 16 -4.55 -4.30 8.83
N LYS A 17 -4.92 -5.58 8.88
CA LYS A 17 -4.00 -6.69 9.22
C LYS A 17 -2.77 -6.68 8.30
N HIS A 18 -2.93 -6.51 6.99
CA HIS A 18 -1.79 -6.43 6.07
C HIS A 18 -0.92 -5.19 6.31
N TYR A 19 -1.48 -4.05 6.75
CA TYR A 19 -0.67 -2.89 7.13
C TYR A 19 0.10 -3.07 8.43
N GLU A 20 -0.37 -3.95 9.33
CA GLU A 20 0.28 -4.27 10.60
C GLU A 20 1.34 -5.37 10.48
N GLN A 21 1.17 -6.31 9.54
CA GLN A 21 1.99 -7.53 9.46
C GLN A 21 2.93 -7.56 8.26
N GLU A 22 2.58 -6.89 7.17
CA GLU A 22 3.33 -6.93 5.93
C GLU A 22 3.80 -5.51 5.56
N PRO A 23 5.10 -5.19 5.65
CA PRO A 23 5.55 -3.83 5.40
C PRO A 23 5.45 -3.44 3.92
N PHE A 24 5.14 -2.17 3.65
CA PHE A 24 5.44 -1.60 2.34
C PHE A 24 6.92 -1.23 2.31
N HIS A 25 7.65 -1.66 1.28
CA HIS A 25 9.03 -1.25 1.10
C HIS A 25 9.55 -1.39 -0.33
N ASN A 26 10.61 -0.67 -0.65
CA ASN A 26 11.33 -0.78 -1.93
C ASN A 26 12.66 -1.56 -1.85
N LEU A 27 12.93 -2.25 -0.74
CA LEU A 27 14.24 -2.86 -0.49
C LEU A 27 14.69 -3.87 -1.57
N TYR A 28 13.78 -4.65 -2.15
CA TYR A 28 14.13 -5.54 -3.27
C TYR A 28 14.72 -4.79 -4.45
N LEU A 29 14.07 -3.70 -4.88
CA LEU A 29 14.58 -2.83 -5.96
C LEU A 29 15.90 -2.18 -5.54
N PHE A 30 15.97 -1.70 -4.31
CA PHE A 30 17.14 -0.99 -3.79
C PHE A 30 18.40 -1.87 -3.69
N TYR A 31 18.25 -3.17 -3.41
CA TYR A 31 19.33 -4.16 -3.35
C TYR A 31 19.45 -5.00 -4.64
N GLY A 32 18.65 -4.72 -5.68
CA GLY A 32 18.68 -5.47 -6.93
C GLY A 32 18.28 -6.95 -6.78
N LYS A 33 17.45 -7.28 -5.78
CA LYS A 33 16.96 -8.63 -5.52
C LYS A 33 15.54 -8.82 -6.04
N LYS A 34 15.22 -10.04 -6.47
CA LYS A 34 13.84 -10.40 -6.78
C LYS A 34 13.04 -10.51 -5.48
N PRO A 35 11.75 -10.15 -5.46
CA PRO A 35 10.91 -10.35 -4.29
C PRO A 35 10.71 -11.83 -4.03
N ILE A 36 10.70 -12.21 -2.75
CA ILE A 36 10.14 -13.50 -2.32
C ILE A 36 8.64 -13.27 -2.12
N PRO A 37 7.77 -13.88 -2.94
CA PRO A 37 6.32 -13.66 -2.85
C PRO A 37 5.81 -13.91 -1.43
N TYR A 38 4.89 -13.05 -0.98
CA TYR A 38 4.08 -13.23 0.24
C TYR A 38 4.84 -13.28 1.57
N LYS A 39 6.17 -13.06 1.58
CA LYS A 39 6.98 -13.35 2.78
C LYS A 39 7.38 -12.13 3.60
N TYR A 40 7.86 -11.07 2.94
CA TYR A 40 8.49 -9.94 3.62
C TYR A 40 7.87 -8.58 3.29
N GLY A 41 6.72 -8.56 2.61
CA GLY A 41 6.17 -7.35 2.04
C GLY A 41 6.91 -6.91 0.79
N GLY A 42 6.77 -5.63 0.45
CA GLY A 42 7.34 -5.08 -0.78
C GLY A 42 6.60 -3.85 -1.29
N THR A 43 6.69 -3.64 -2.60
CA THR A 43 6.07 -2.49 -3.27
C THR A 43 4.56 -2.67 -3.41
N CYS A 44 3.88 -1.71 -4.06
CA CYS A 44 2.46 -1.83 -4.36
C CYS A 44 2.10 -3.15 -5.05
N SER A 45 2.94 -3.62 -5.98
CA SER A 45 2.71 -4.87 -6.68
C SER A 45 2.74 -6.07 -5.74
N ASP A 46 3.76 -6.13 -4.87
CA ASP A 46 3.96 -7.27 -3.97
C ASP A 46 2.84 -7.35 -2.92
N LYS A 47 2.51 -6.21 -2.29
CA LYS A 47 1.43 -6.13 -1.29
C LYS A 47 0.06 -6.40 -1.88
N THR A 48 -0.23 -5.87 -3.08
CA THR A 48 -1.52 -6.11 -3.73
C THR A 48 -1.70 -7.58 -4.10
N LEU A 49 -0.66 -8.23 -4.64
CA LEU A 49 -0.74 -9.67 -4.95
C LEU A 49 -0.94 -10.50 -3.68
N SER A 50 -0.25 -10.17 -2.59
CA SER A 50 -0.42 -10.79 -1.28
C SER A 50 -1.85 -10.68 -0.75
N PHE A 51 -2.39 -9.46 -0.73
CA PHE A 51 -3.75 -9.21 -0.31
C PHE A 51 -4.80 -9.92 -1.17
N ILE A 52 -4.63 -9.92 -2.49
CA ILE A 52 -5.57 -10.58 -3.41
C ILE A 52 -5.60 -12.09 -3.15
N ASP A 53 -4.44 -12.71 -2.96
CA ASP A 53 -4.35 -14.15 -2.69
C ASP A 53 -5.07 -14.51 -1.39
N GLU A 54 -4.76 -13.80 -0.28
CA GLU A 54 -5.41 -14.03 1.01
C GLU A 54 -6.92 -13.76 0.94
N ALA A 55 -7.35 -12.65 0.33
CA ALA A 55 -8.77 -12.33 0.20
C ALA A 55 -9.53 -13.36 -0.64
N ARG A 56 -8.94 -13.85 -1.74
CA ARG A 56 -9.53 -14.93 -2.55
C ARG A 56 -9.63 -16.24 -1.77
N SER A 57 -8.61 -16.58 -0.97
CA SER A 57 -8.63 -17.76 -0.11
C SER A 57 -9.76 -17.73 0.94
N LEU A 58 -10.15 -16.51 1.36
CA LEU A 58 -11.29 -16.25 2.25
C LEU A 58 -12.64 -16.17 1.52
N GLY A 59 -12.66 -16.39 0.20
CA GLY A 59 -13.87 -16.44 -0.62
C GLY A 59 -14.32 -15.09 -1.20
N PHE A 60 -13.54 -14.02 -1.04
CA PHE A 60 -13.87 -12.73 -1.64
C PHE A 60 -13.61 -12.72 -3.14
N LYS A 61 -14.49 -12.02 -3.88
CA LYS A 61 -14.32 -11.76 -5.31
C LYS A 61 -13.41 -10.56 -5.51
N VAL A 62 -12.10 -10.81 -5.57
CA VAL A 62 -11.08 -9.78 -5.74
C VAL A 62 -10.30 -9.99 -7.03
N TYR A 63 -9.92 -8.89 -7.69
CA TYR A 63 -9.19 -8.87 -8.96
C TYR A 63 -8.05 -7.85 -8.89
N LEU A 64 -6.95 -8.14 -9.58
CA LEU A 64 -5.85 -7.20 -9.75
C LEU A 64 -6.29 -6.02 -10.62
N HIS A 65 -5.89 -4.82 -10.22
CA HIS A 65 -6.20 -3.57 -10.91
C HIS A 65 -5.01 -2.62 -10.89
N SER A 66 -5.08 -1.56 -11.69
CA SER A 66 -4.04 -0.54 -11.81
C SER A 66 -4.59 0.86 -11.57
N GLY A 67 -3.71 1.76 -11.16
CA GLY A 67 -4.03 3.16 -10.98
C GLY A 67 -2.86 4.06 -11.34
N TYR A 68 -3.14 5.36 -11.34
CA TYR A 68 -2.25 6.39 -11.83
C TYR A 68 -1.69 7.22 -10.67
N ILE A 69 -0.37 7.37 -10.63
CA ILE A 69 0.34 8.31 -9.76
C ILE A 69 1.08 9.26 -10.69
N ASP A 70 0.92 10.58 -10.49
CA ASP A 70 1.48 11.62 -11.36
C ASP A 70 1.20 11.38 -12.86
N GLY A 71 -0.01 10.91 -13.17
CA GLY A 71 -0.46 10.62 -14.53
C GLY A 71 0.11 9.34 -15.15
N LYS A 72 0.94 8.57 -14.43
CA LYS A 72 1.54 7.32 -14.93
C LYS A 72 0.87 6.11 -14.29
N GLU A 73 0.57 5.11 -15.11
CA GLU A 73 -0.09 3.86 -14.67
C GLU A 73 0.87 2.89 -13.97
N VAL A 74 1.45 3.32 -12.86
CA VAL A 74 2.51 2.61 -12.15
C VAL A 74 2.05 2.03 -10.81
N HIS A 75 0.80 2.30 -10.42
CA HIS A 75 0.27 1.81 -9.15
C HIS A 75 -0.56 0.55 -9.32
N ARG A 76 -0.54 -0.32 -8.32
CA ARG A 76 -1.28 -1.58 -8.27
C ARG A 76 -2.15 -1.60 -7.04
N LEU A 77 -3.37 -2.06 -7.21
CA LEU A 77 -4.39 -2.12 -6.17
C LEU A 77 -5.38 -3.26 -6.48
N ALA A 78 -6.24 -3.57 -5.52
CA ALA A 78 -7.25 -4.61 -5.68
C ALA A 78 -8.62 -4.01 -6.02
N ARG A 79 -9.33 -4.61 -6.99
CA ARG A 79 -10.74 -4.36 -7.26
C ARG A 79 -11.56 -5.45 -6.60
N VAL A 80 -12.47 -5.08 -5.72
CA VAL A 80 -13.27 -5.97 -4.87
C VAL A 80 -14.74 -5.88 -5.31
N GLN A 81 -15.39 -7.02 -5.49
CA GLN A 81 -16.82 -7.10 -5.75
C GLN A 81 -17.55 -7.57 -4.49
N ILE A 82 -18.42 -6.72 -3.93
CA ILE A 82 -19.28 -7.05 -2.78
C ILE A 82 -20.73 -6.87 -3.21
N GLY A 83 -21.48 -7.97 -3.29
CA GLY A 83 -22.79 -7.99 -3.94
C GLY A 83 -22.71 -7.44 -5.37
N LYS A 84 -23.48 -6.38 -5.65
CA LYS A 84 -23.51 -5.70 -6.97
C LYS A 84 -22.59 -4.47 -7.05
N ARG A 85 -21.90 -4.11 -5.96
CA ARG A 85 -21.05 -2.91 -5.91
C ARG A 85 -19.58 -3.27 -6.09
N THR A 86 -18.86 -2.36 -6.72
CA THR A 86 -17.41 -2.42 -6.91
C THR A 86 -16.74 -1.52 -5.90
N TYR A 87 -15.64 -2.00 -5.33
CA TYR A 87 -14.77 -1.25 -4.44
C TYR A 87 -13.32 -1.40 -4.86
N PHE A 88 -12.46 -0.50 -4.39
CA PHE A 88 -11.04 -0.52 -4.63
C PHE A 88 -10.29 -0.49 -3.31
N ALA A 89 -9.30 -1.35 -3.18
CA ALA A 89 -8.51 -1.53 -1.98
C ALA A 89 -7.04 -1.21 -2.29
N ASP A 90 -6.57 -0.06 -1.82
CA ASP A 90 -5.20 0.39 -2.00
C ASP A 90 -4.33 -0.03 -0.81
N ILE A 91 -3.89 -1.29 -0.83
CA ILE A 91 -3.00 -1.83 0.20
C ILE A 91 -1.51 -1.45 -0.04
N GLY A 92 -1.21 -0.87 -1.19
CA GLY A 92 0.14 -0.78 -1.74
C GLY A 92 0.73 0.62 -1.82
N ASN A 93 -0.02 1.67 -1.47
CA ASN A 93 0.40 3.08 -1.63
C ASN A 93 1.61 3.47 -0.78
N GLY A 94 1.87 2.72 0.29
CA GLY A 94 2.83 3.07 1.32
C GLY A 94 2.27 4.02 2.38
N TRP A 95 1.03 4.49 2.24
CA TRP A 95 0.24 5.21 3.25
C TRP A 95 -0.92 4.33 3.73
N PRO A 96 -1.43 4.48 4.97
CA PRO A 96 -2.38 3.54 5.56
C PRO A 96 -3.82 3.77 5.07
N ALA A 97 -4.08 3.48 3.80
CA ALA A 97 -5.40 3.50 3.20
C ALA A 97 -6.23 2.28 3.67
N ILE A 98 -6.76 2.36 4.88
CA ILE A 98 -7.42 1.25 5.60
C ILE A 98 -8.92 1.07 5.27
N LYS A 99 -9.44 1.84 4.32
CA LYS A 99 -10.85 1.76 3.89
C LYS A 99 -10.94 1.43 2.41
N LEU A 100 -12.02 0.74 2.06
CA LEU A 100 -12.38 0.51 0.66
C LEU A 100 -12.88 1.79 0.01
N TYR A 101 -12.46 2.07 -1.22
CA TYR A 101 -12.99 3.14 -2.05
C TYR A 101 -14.13 2.62 -2.92
N PRO A 102 -15.40 3.01 -2.68
CA PRO A 102 -16.51 2.62 -3.56
C PRO A 102 -16.34 3.25 -4.95
N GLU A 103 -16.80 2.55 -5.98
CA GLU A 103 -16.85 3.10 -7.35
C GLU A 103 -17.86 4.25 -7.51
N ASP A 104 -18.91 4.25 -6.69
CA ASP A 104 -20.13 5.03 -6.87
C ASP A 104 -20.45 6.00 -5.71
N GLU A 105 -19.58 6.07 -4.70
CA GLU A 105 -19.81 6.85 -3.48
C GLU A 105 -18.49 7.45 -2.98
N GLU A 106 -18.49 8.78 -2.79
CA GLU A 106 -17.36 9.47 -2.19
C GLU A 106 -17.28 9.15 -0.70
N ILE A 107 -16.08 8.86 -0.22
CA ILE A 107 -15.84 8.63 1.20
C ILE A 107 -14.94 9.70 1.80
N LEU A 108 -15.07 9.87 3.12
CA LEU A 108 -14.21 10.68 3.94
C LEU A 108 -13.96 9.96 5.26
N TYR A 109 -12.69 9.78 5.63
CA TYR A 109 -12.32 9.21 6.93
C TYR A 109 -10.96 9.74 7.40
N SER A 110 -10.64 9.48 8.66
CA SER A 110 -9.33 9.80 9.23
C SER A 110 -8.73 8.57 9.91
N CYS A 111 -7.42 8.44 9.83
CA CYS A 111 -6.64 7.44 10.57
C CYS A 111 -5.23 8.00 10.85
N PHE A 112 -4.68 7.71 12.02
CA PHE A 112 -3.32 8.13 12.41
C PHE A 112 -3.04 9.64 12.17
N GLY A 113 -4.01 10.51 12.50
CA GLY A 113 -3.86 11.96 12.32
C GLY A 113 -3.86 12.43 10.86
N MET A 114 -4.11 11.53 9.91
CA MET A 114 -4.27 11.81 8.49
C MET A 114 -5.74 11.74 8.10
N LYS A 115 -6.11 12.48 7.06
CA LYS A 115 -7.47 12.51 6.50
C LYS A 115 -7.44 12.03 5.05
N PHE A 116 -8.29 11.08 4.71
CA PHE A 116 -8.42 10.53 3.37
C PHE A 116 -9.81 10.84 2.83
N HIS A 117 -9.89 11.29 1.58
CA HIS A 117 -11.17 11.41 0.89
C HIS A 117 -11.05 11.09 -0.59
N THR A 118 -12.18 10.82 -1.22
CA THR A 118 -12.26 10.55 -2.66
C THR A 118 -13.18 11.53 -3.34
N LYS A 119 -12.86 11.91 -4.58
CA LYS A 119 -13.80 12.56 -5.50
C LYS A 119 -14.10 11.66 -6.69
N ILE A 120 -15.35 11.64 -7.13
CA ILE A 120 -15.77 10.77 -8.25
C ILE A 120 -16.23 11.64 -9.43
N ASN A 121 -15.67 11.35 -10.61
CA ASN A 121 -16.12 11.93 -11.87
C ASN A 121 -16.24 10.84 -12.93
N LYS A 122 -17.48 10.43 -13.22
CA LYS A 122 -17.77 9.29 -14.12
C LYS A 122 -17.03 8.04 -13.63
N ASN A 123 -16.13 7.50 -14.45
CA ASN A 123 -15.37 6.28 -14.16
C ASN A 123 -14.00 6.59 -13.52
N ILE A 124 -13.84 7.77 -12.92
CA ILE A 124 -12.58 8.21 -12.31
C ILE A 124 -12.80 8.48 -10.83
N ILE A 125 -12.02 7.81 -9.98
CA ILE A 125 -11.90 8.12 -8.56
C ILE A 125 -10.56 8.82 -8.34
N SER A 126 -10.59 10.02 -7.77
CA SER A 126 -9.40 10.73 -7.31
C SER A 126 -9.29 10.57 -5.79
N VAL A 127 -8.21 9.99 -5.30
CA VAL A 127 -7.95 9.73 -3.88
C VAL A 127 -6.99 10.78 -3.34
N PHE A 128 -7.41 11.47 -2.28
CA PHE A 128 -6.65 12.52 -1.61
C PHE A 128 -6.27 12.09 -0.20
N ASN A 129 -5.09 12.50 0.24
CA ASN A 129 -4.62 12.36 1.62
C ASN A 129 -4.10 13.71 2.11
N THR A 130 -4.70 14.20 3.18
CA THR A 130 -4.21 15.33 3.97
C THR A 130 -3.36 14.83 5.13
N ARG A 131 -2.10 15.26 5.15
CA ARG A 131 -1.16 15.01 6.24
C ARG A 131 -0.44 16.31 6.59
N ASN A 132 -0.26 16.57 7.88
CA ASN A 132 0.36 17.80 8.38
C ASN A 132 -0.29 19.08 7.80
N GLY A 133 -1.62 19.06 7.64
CA GLY A 133 -2.40 20.18 7.09
C GLY A 133 -2.31 20.36 5.57
N ILE A 134 -1.52 19.56 4.86
CA ILE A 134 -1.34 19.67 3.40
C ILE A 134 -2.04 18.50 2.71
N GLU A 135 -2.93 18.83 1.77
CA GLU A 135 -3.63 17.85 0.94
C GLU A 135 -2.79 17.46 -0.29
N HIS A 136 -2.77 16.17 -0.59
CA HIS A 136 -2.09 15.61 -1.75
C HIS A 136 -3.02 14.68 -2.52
N LEU A 137 -3.08 14.82 -3.85
CA LEU A 137 -3.61 13.79 -4.73
C LEU A 137 -2.65 12.60 -4.69
N GLN A 138 -3.11 11.46 -4.16
CA GLN A 138 -2.26 10.27 -4.01
C GLN A 138 -2.39 9.32 -5.18
N LEU A 139 -3.61 9.14 -5.68
CA LEU A 139 -3.94 8.10 -6.63
C LEU A 139 -5.14 8.53 -7.46
N VAL A 140 -5.12 8.20 -8.74
CA VAL A 140 -6.29 8.24 -9.60
C VAL A 140 -6.60 6.82 -10.07
N ILE A 141 -7.86 6.41 -9.96
CA ILE A 141 -8.33 5.08 -10.34
C ILE A 141 -9.32 5.25 -11.50
N ASP A 142 -9.02 4.62 -12.63
CA ASP A 142 -10.01 4.37 -13.66
C ASP A 142 -10.78 3.10 -13.30
N THR A 143 -12.09 3.22 -13.09
CA THR A 143 -12.88 2.13 -12.51
C THR A 143 -13.21 1.04 -13.51
N ARG A 144 -13.00 1.30 -14.81
CA ARG A 144 -13.20 0.31 -15.88
C ARG A 144 -12.31 -0.90 -15.66
N PRO A 145 -12.85 -2.14 -15.70
CA PRO A 145 -12.07 -3.35 -15.48
C PRO A 145 -10.83 -3.44 -16.36
N ARG A 146 -9.75 -4.00 -15.81
CA ARG A 146 -8.48 -4.23 -16.50
C ARG A 146 -8.20 -5.73 -16.61
N CYS A 147 -7.42 -6.11 -17.61
CA CYS A 147 -6.98 -7.49 -17.78
C CYS A 147 -5.88 -7.82 -16.78
N GLU A 148 -6.12 -8.72 -15.82
CA GLU A 148 -5.12 -9.09 -14.81
C GLU A 148 -3.82 -9.60 -15.44
N ASN A 149 -3.92 -10.36 -16.54
CA ASN A 149 -2.75 -10.90 -17.24
C ASN A 149 -1.84 -9.81 -17.82
N GLU A 150 -2.40 -8.67 -18.26
CA GLU A 150 -1.59 -7.54 -18.73
C GLU A 150 -0.88 -6.86 -17.57
N ILE A 151 -1.59 -6.66 -16.45
CA ILE A 151 -1.02 -6.07 -15.24
C ILE A 151 0.11 -6.96 -14.68
N ILE A 152 -0.09 -8.28 -14.63
CA ILE A 152 0.93 -9.24 -14.17
C ILE A 152 2.18 -9.15 -15.06
N LYS A 153 2.04 -9.11 -16.38
CA LYS A 153 3.18 -8.93 -17.29
C LYS A 153 3.95 -7.65 -17.02
N ASP A 154 3.27 -6.55 -16.70
CA ASP A 154 3.91 -5.28 -16.34
C ASP A 154 4.62 -5.36 -14.99
N ILE A 155 4.02 -6.04 -14.01
CA ILE A 155 4.64 -6.32 -12.72
C ILE A 155 5.94 -7.10 -12.93
N ASP A 156 5.93 -8.18 -13.73
CA ASP A 156 7.11 -9.02 -13.96
C ASP A 156 8.26 -8.27 -14.63
N LYS A 157 7.93 -7.32 -15.53
CA LYS A 157 8.91 -6.48 -16.22
C LYS A 157 9.57 -5.44 -15.32
N ARG A 158 9.09 -5.21 -14.08
CA ARG A 158 9.58 -4.11 -13.22
C ARG A 158 11.07 -4.16 -12.87
N PHE A 159 11.69 -5.35 -12.94
CA PHE A 159 13.12 -5.53 -12.68
C PHE A 159 13.98 -5.57 -13.96
N THR A 160 13.37 -5.63 -15.14
CA THR A 160 14.08 -5.86 -16.41
C THR A 160 13.81 -4.80 -17.47
N SER A 161 12.83 -3.91 -17.25
CA SER A 161 12.37 -2.93 -18.25
C SER A 161 13.22 -1.66 -18.35
N GLY A 162 14.19 -1.46 -17.46
CA GLY A 162 14.95 -0.21 -17.39
C GLY A 162 14.12 1.00 -16.92
N ILE A 163 12.90 0.78 -16.43
CA ILE A 163 12.04 1.85 -15.89
C ILE A 163 12.62 2.33 -14.56
N ASN A 164 12.99 3.60 -14.50
CA ASN A 164 13.35 4.27 -13.25
C ASN A 164 12.09 4.50 -12.41
N TYR A 165 11.82 3.60 -11.47
CA TYR A 165 10.75 3.79 -10.49
C TYR A 165 11.08 4.97 -9.57
N PRO A 166 10.09 5.81 -9.20
CA PRO A 166 10.28 7.04 -8.42
C PRO A 166 10.83 6.83 -7.00
N PHE A 167 11.04 5.57 -6.60
CA PHE A 167 11.57 5.18 -5.29
C PHE A 167 12.89 4.41 -5.38
N SER A 168 13.52 4.27 -6.55
CA SER A 168 14.77 3.48 -6.68
C SER A 168 15.95 4.05 -5.88
N ASN A 169 16.00 5.36 -5.67
CA ASN A 169 17.19 6.04 -5.15
C ASN A 169 17.14 6.39 -3.65
N SER A 170 16.08 6.02 -2.94
CA SER A 170 15.92 6.37 -1.53
C SER A 170 15.06 5.33 -0.81
N ILE A 171 15.47 4.92 0.39
CA ILE A 171 14.76 3.89 1.17
C ILE A 171 13.31 4.33 1.43
N ARG A 172 12.38 3.39 1.26
CA ARG A 172 10.98 3.52 1.68
C ARG A 172 10.65 2.27 2.47
N PHE A 173 10.15 2.45 3.69
CA PHE A 173 9.65 1.36 4.52
C PHE A 173 8.53 1.89 5.41
N SER A 174 7.34 1.31 5.35
CA SER A 174 6.24 1.66 6.24
C SER A 174 5.49 0.45 6.78
N LEU A 175 4.97 0.60 8.01
CA LEU A 175 4.21 -0.40 8.74
C LEU A 175 3.39 0.29 9.83
N ILE A 176 2.26 -0.30 10.21
CA ILE A 176 1.54 0.09 11.43
C ILE A 176 2.11 -0.71 12.61
N VAL A 177 2.51 -0.01 13.67
CA VAL A 177 3.09 -0.61 14.88
C VAL A 177 2.46 0.05 16.10
N ASN A 178 1.85 -0.76 16.97
CA ASN A 178 1.23 -0.29 18.23
C ASN A 178 0.28 0.91 18.00
N ASN A 179 -0.61 0.81 17.02
CA ASN A 179 -1.56 1.86 16.65
C ASN A 179 -0.92 3.19 16.18
N LYS A 180 0.34 3.13 15.71
CA LYS A 180 1.01 4.24 15.04
C LYS A 180 1.39 3.82 13.62
N PHE A 181 1.27 4.73 12.68
CA PHE A 181 1.78 4.52 11.33
C PHE A 181 3.20 5.07 11.24
N LEU A 182 4.17 4.21 10.93
CA LEU A 182 5.57 4.57 10.80
C LEU A 182 5.95 4.57 9.32
N PHE A 183 6.67 5.60 8.87
CA PHE A 183 7.17 5.69 7.51
C PHE A 183 8.62 6.19 7.48
N LEU A 184 9.55 5.28 7.18
CA LEU A 184 10.94 5.60 6.89
C LEU A 184 11.07 6.02 5.43
N ARG A 185 11.56 7.25 5.21
CA ARG A 185 11.81 7.83 3.89
C ARG A 185 13.23 8.40 3.84
N GLY A 186 14.12 7.69 3.17
CA GLY A 186 15.54 8.00 3.21
C GLY A 186 16.08 7.79 4.62
N GLU A 187 16.57 8.86 5.24
CA GLU A 187 17.11 8.86 6.60
C GLU A 187 16.16 9.48 7.64
N SER A 188 14.91 9.76 7.25
CA SER A 188 13.91 10.34 8.13
C SER A 188 12.80 9.33 8.42
N LEU A 189 12.50 9.13 9.70
CA LEU A 189 11.38 8.30 10.17
C LEU A 189 10.25 9.23 10.62
N GLU A 190 9.17 9.22 9.86
CA GLU A 190 7.91 9.88 10.19
C GLU A 190 7.05 8.91 11.04
N ILE A 191 6.49 9.40 12.15
CA ILE A 191 5.63 8.64 13.05
C ILE A 191 4.32 9.41 13.21
N TYR A 192 3.22 8.75 12.84
CA TYR A 192 1.87 9.30 12.83
C TYR A 192 0.98 8.56 13.84
N SER A 193 0.20 9.31 14.61
CA SER A 193 -0.85 8.80 15.50
C SER A 193 -2.08 9.73 15.45
N SER A 194 -3.15 9.41 16.17
CA SER A 194 -4.33 10.27 16.27
C SER A 194 -4.02 11.69 16.73
N ASP A 195 -3.08 11.83 17.67
CA ASP A 195 -2.87 13.07 18.43
C ASP A 195 -1.49 13.69 18.18
N GLU A 196 -0.56 12.93 17.59
CA GLU A 196 0.84 13.32 17.46
C GLU A 196 1.39 12.98 16.07
N TYR A 197 2.29 13.86 15.60
CA TYR A 197 3.19 13.62 14.49
C TYR A 197 4.62 13.94 14.93
N ILE A 198 5.54 13.00 14.72
CA ILE A 198 6.96 13.11 15.09
C ILE A 198 7.82 12.75 13.87
N THR A 199 8.89 13.51 13.66
CA THR A 199 9.96 13.18 12.71
C THR A 199 11.25 12.89 13.48
N LEU A 200 11.90 11.77 13.16
CA LEU A 200 13.21 11.41 13.67
C LEU A 200 14.20 11.28 12.51
N ASP A 201 15.21 12.15 12.45
CA ASP A 201 16.23 12.12 11.41
C ASP A 201 17.46 11.27 11.80
N GLY A 202 18.36 11.06 10.84
CA GLY A 202 19.62 10.33 11.05
C GLY A 202 19.49 8.80 10.97
N MET A 203 18.42 8.29 10.34
CA MET A 203 18.18 6.87 10.10
C MET A 203 19.08 6.33 8.97
N ARG A 204 20.38 6.31 9.22
CA ARG A 204 21.40 5.90 8.25
C ARG A 204 21.17 4.48 7.72
N LYS A 205 21.41 4.29 6.42
CA LYS A 205 21.30 3.01 5.72
C LYS A 205 22.08 1.88 6.38
N ASP A 206 23.29 2.14 6.88
CA ASP A 206 24.15 1.11 7.48
C ASP A 206 23.53 0.48 8.74
N ASN A 207 22.60 1.19 9.39
CA ASN A 207 21.89 0.74 10.58
C ASN A 207 20.48 0.23 10.28
N LEU A 208 20.10 0.13 9.00
CA LEU A 208 18.73 -0.20 8.58
C LEU A 208 18.20 -1.50 9.20
N PRO A 209 18.95 -2.61 9.29
CA PRO A 209 18.46 -3.82 9.97
C PRO A 209 18.07 -3.59 11.43
N SER A 210 18.87 -2.80 12.17
CA SER A 210 18.56 -2.45 13.58
C SER A 210 17.34 -1.53 13.64
N ILE A 211 17.26 -0.52 12.77
CA ILE A 211 16.13 0.42 12.73
C ILE A 211 14.81 -0.34 12.47
N ILE A 212 14.79 -1.23 11.48
CA ILE A 212 13.60 -2.04 11.16
C ILE A 212 13.23 -2.95 12.33
N LYS A 213 14.21 -3.63 12.94
CA LYS A 213 13.96 -4.47 14.11
C LYS A 213 13.43 -3.68 15.31
N ASP A 214 14.04 -2.54 15.61
CA ASP A 214 13.81 -1.83 16.88
C ASP A 214 12.62 -0.88 16.80
N LYS A 215 12.46 -0.15 15.69
CA LYS A 215 11.37 0.82 15.48
C LYS A 215 10.13 0.14 14.91
N PHE A 216 10.30 -0.66 13.86
CA PHE A 216 9.18 -1.30 13.18
C PHE A 216 8.76 -2.64 13.80
N LYS A 217 9.52 -3.15 14.78
CA LYS A 217 9.28 -4.46 15.43
C LYS A 217 9.21 -5.62 14.42
N PHE A 218 9.78 -5.43 13.24
CA PHE A 218 9.73 -6.38 12.15
C PHE A 218 10.99 -7.25 12.18
N LYS A 219 10.86 -8.45 12.75
CA LYS A 219 11.93 -9.46 12.78
C LYS A 219 11.75 -10.40 11.60
N SER A 220 12.68 -10.38 10.65
CA SER A 220 12.66 -11.27 9.51
C SER A 220 14.09 -11.55 9.02
N SER A 221 14.26 -12.65 8.28
CA SER A 221 15.50 -12.91 7.52
C SER A 221 15.54 -12.16 6.18
N LEU A 222 14.78 -11.06 6.05
CA LEU A 222 14.79 -10.22 4.86
C LEU A 222 16.21 -9.70 4.57
N PHE A 223 16.92 -9.19 5.59
CA PHE A 223 18.26 -8.64 5.37
C PHE A 223 19.31 -9.69 5.04
N GLU A 224 19.19 -10.89 5.60
CA GLU A 224 20.03 -12.04 5.21
C GLU A 224 19.85 -12.35 3.72
N TYR A 225 18.60 -12.37 3.24
CA TYR A 225 18.29 -12.56 1.83
C TYR A 225 18.75 -11.40 0.93
N LEU A 226 18.61 -10.16 1.39
CA LEU A 226 18.99 -8.98 0.60
C LEU A 226 20.52 -8.89 0.43
N GLN A 227 21.29 -9.45 1.36
CA GLN A 227 22.75 -9.40 1.40
C GLN A 227 23.45 -10.64 0.84
N SER A 228 22.75 -11.78 0.72
CA SER A 228 23.24 -13.00 0.05
C SER A 228 23.25 -12.83 -1.46
#